data_AF-V7BZ58-F1
#
_entry.id   AF-V7BZ58-F1
#
_cell.length_a   1.000
_cell.length_b   1.000
_cell.length_c   1.000
_cell.angle_alpha   90.00
_cell.angle_beta   90.00
_cell.angle_gamma   90.00
#
_symmetry.space_group_name_H-M   'P 1'
#
loop_
_entity.id
_entity.type
_entity.pdbx_description
1 polymer ?
#
loop_
_entity_poly.entity_id
_entity_poly.type
_entity_poly.pdbx_seq_one_letter_code
_entity_poly.pdbx_strand_id
1 'polypeptide(L)'
;MSSSTIISAVTEPGVSSFTSFGYRNRPPSMNQLRNLSCKTSTPTIMQLSINSLPLTQKVPSLIDLGTKRMEQVKRRSQETLLNSSDPIKTLKIIDTIQRLGIGHHFEEEINVKLGKLRDWDFSEDLFSTTLQFRLLRNNGWPTSSDVFKKFLDKSGNFKESITNDIWGMLSMYEASYLGAKGEEVLEKAMDFSTAHLHQSLQHLSPDVGNLVARALTLPRHLRMSRLEARNYIKEYSQVSSHMPYLLEMAKIDYAMLQSMHQKEFAEISRWWNKLGLAERLGFARDKPAECFLWTMGIFPEPCYSNCRIELTKTICILLVMDDIFDTYGTLDELILFTKAIKRWDLDAMEQLPEYMKISYLALYNTTHEIAYKIQMEHGQNVISSLKRTWIDIFEAFLKEAKWFNNKYVPTFQEYLDNGVISSGSYMALVHATFLIGDGLSKETISMMNPYPRLFSCSGEILRLWDDLGTSKEEQERGDNACSIQCLMIENNISDENVARKHIRRFIRNLWPELNSLVLTTTSLPFSIMKASLNMARTAQVIYQHGDDRNTFTVDDYVQTLLFTPSANY
;
A
#
# COMPACT_ATOMS: atom_id res chain seq x y z
N MET A 1 50.70 -11.49 49.77
CA MET A 1 50.76 -10.07 50.15
C MET A 1 49.48 -9.42 49.62
N SER A 2 48.49 -9.05 50.42
CA SER A 2 48.31 -9.13 51.88
C SER A 2 46.79 -9.28 52.14
N SER A 3 46.33 -10.29 52.89
CA SER A 3 45.95 -10.19 54.32
C SER A 3 44.79 -9.21 54.59
N SER A 4 43.71 -9.53 55.31
CA SER A 4 43.38 -10.67 56.20
C SER A 4 41.89 -10.60 56.61
N THR A 5 41.04 -11.66 56.62
CA THR A 5 40.91 -12.83 57.52
C THR A 5 39.80 -12.66 58.60
N ILE A 6 39.27 -13.80 59.13
CA ILE A 6 38.42 -14.04 60.34
C ILE A 6 36.87 -14.19 60.14
N ILE A 7 36.12 -15.13 60.79
CA ILE A 7 36.32 -16.59 61.03
C ILE A 7 35.03 -17.34 61.53
N SER A 8 34.71 -18.52 60.95
CA SER A 8 33.84 -19.62 61.49
C SER A 8 32.33 -19.35 61.78
N ALA A 9 31.43 -20.32 62.03
CA ALA A 9 31.47 -21.81 62.20
C ALA A 9 30.13 -22.40 61.65
N VAL A 10 30.04 -23.54 60.94
CA VAL A 10 30.14 -24.98 61.35
C VAL A 10 29.12 -25.43 62.42
N THR A 11 28.11 -26.23 62.02
CA THR A 11 27.80 -27.60 62.55
C THR A 11 26.66 -28.27 61.76
N GLU A 12 26.69 -29.61 61.67
CA GLU A 12 25.77 -30.50 60.90
C GLU A 12 24.61 -31.10 61.78
N PRO A 13 24.10 -32.35 61.63
CA PRO A 13 22.81 -32.60 60.98
C PRO A 13 21.80 -33.48 61.78
N GLY A 14 20.60 -33.72 61.22
CA GLY A 14 19.64 -34.75 61.68
C GLY A 14 18.50 -34.91 60.66
N VAL A 15 18.46 -35.93 59.80
CA VAL A 15 18.19 -37.38 60.01
C VAL A 15 16.68 -37.72 60.16
N SER A 16 16.12 -38.17 59.03
CA SER A 16 15.03 -39.14 58.82
C SER A 16 13.67 -39.02 59.51
N SER A 17 12.60 -39.15 58.72
CA SER A 17 11.81 -40.41 58.71
C SER A 17 10.90 -40.52 57.47
N PHE A 18 10.81 -41.73 56.91
CA PHE A 18 9.84 -42.11 55.88
C PHE A 18 8.50 -42.51 56.50
N THR A 19 7.39 -42.22 55.82
CA THR A 19 6.31 -43.21 55.61
C THR A 19 5.53 -42.89 54.34
N SER A 20 5.17 -43.93 53.58
CA SER A 20 4.46 -43.86 52.30
C SER A 20 3.00 -44.28 52.42
N PHE A 21 2.09 -43.60 51.71
CA PHE A 21 0.90 -44.12 51.00
C PHE A 21 0.35 -42.95 50.16
N GLY A 22 -0.15 -43.09 48.93
CA GLY A 22 -0.39 -44.30 48.15
C GLY A 22 -1.65 -44.21 47.29
N TYR A 23 -1.84 -43.14 46.50
CA TYR A 23 -2.97 -43.02 45.57
C TYR A 23 -2.55 -42.58 44.16
N ARG A 24 -3.08 -43.29 43.15
CA ARG A 24 -2.86 -43.03 41.73
C ARG A 24 -3.64 -41.79 41.29
N ASN A 25 -3.04 -40.94 40.47
CA ASN A 25 -3.76 -40.07 39.54
C ASN A 25 -3.02 -39.99 38.20
N ARG A 26 -3.77 -39.94 37.10
CA ARG A 26 -3.24 -39.81 35.72
C ARG A 26 -2.71 -38.38 35.50
N PRO A 27 -1.74 -38.16 34.60
CA PRO A 27 -1.35 -36.81 34.21
C PRO A 27 -2.51 -36.11 33.44
N PRO A 28 -2.67 -34.79 33.57
CA PRO A 28 -3.63 -34.03 32.76
C PRO A 28 -3.23 -34.00 31.28
N SER A 29 -4.22 -33.84 30.39
CA SER A 29 -3.98 -33.65 28.97
C SER A 29 -3.47 -32.23 28.65
N MET A 30 -2.74 -32.08 27.53
CA MET A 30 -2.08 -30.83 27.12
C MET A 30 -3.00 -29.60 27.04
N ASN A 31 -4.32 -29.78 26.91
CA ASN A 31 -5.26 -28.67 26.75
C ASN A 31 -5.46 -27.81 28.00
N GLN A 32 -5.06 -28.26 29.21
CA GLN A 32 -5.19 -27.44 30.42
C GLN A 32 -4.03 -26.46 30.67
N LEU A 33 -2.88 -26.62 29.99
CA LEU A 33 -1.74 -25.71 30.15
C LEU A 33 -1.85 -24.43 29.33
N ARG A 34 -2.65 -24.40 28.25
CA ARG A 34 -2.87 -23.18 27.43
C ARG A 34 -3.66 -22.09 28.16
N ASN A 35 -4.50 -22.44 29.15
CA ASN A 35 -5.38 -21.48 29.82
C ASN A 35 -4.79 -20.83 31.08
N LEU A 36 -3.52 -21.07 31.41
CA LEU A 36 -2.89 -20.61 32.66
C LEU A 36 -1.61 -19.77 32.49
N SER A 37 -1.06 -19.62 31.28
CA SER A 37 0.05 -18.69 31.02
C SER A 37 -0.39 -17.26 30.65
N CYS A 38 -1.66 -17.03 30.33
CA CYS A 38 -2.16 -15.73 29.91
C CYS A 38 -2.66 -14.86 31.09
N LYS A 39 -1.78 -14.61 32.08
CA LYS A 39 -1.99 -13.59 33.13
C LYS A 39 -0.67 -12.92 33.53
N THR A 40 -0.68 -11.58 33.50
CA THR A 40 0.46 -10.67 33.70
C THR A 40 1.51 -10.77 32.59
N SER A 41 1.96 -9.70 31.94
CA SER A 41 1.90 -8.27 32.28
C SER A 41 1.09 -7.41 31.31
N THR A 42 0.19 -6.57 31.82
CA THR A 42 -0.35 -5.42 31.07
C THR A 42 0.73 -4.33 30.94
N PRO A 43 1.13 -3.92 29.73
CA PRO A 43 1.58 -2.55 29.51
C PRO A 43 0.37 -1.64 29.77
N THR A 44 0.61 -0.39 30.20
CA THR A 44 -0.46 0.59 30.35
C THR A 44 -0.95 1.01 28.96
N ILE A 45 -1.88 0.22 28.40
CA ILE A 45 -2.63 0.61 27.20
C ILE A 45 -3.38 1.88 27.59
N MET A 46 -3.04 2.98 26.94
CA MET A 46 -3.84 4.19 26.99
C MET A 46 -5.10 3.89 26.17
N GLN A 47 -6.11 3.30 26.83
CA GLN A 47 -7.45 3.17 26.29
C GLN A 47 -8.04 4.57 26.12
N LEU A 48 -7.66 5.25 25.04
CA LEU A 48 -8.51 6.22 24.39
C LEU A 48 -9.66 5.43 23.78
N SER A 49 -10.67 5.15 24.61
CA SER A 49 -11.98 4.78 24.11
C SER A 49 -12.38 5.86 23.10
N ILE A 50 -12.58 5.48 21.84
CA ILE A 50 -13.35 6.29 20.90
C ILE A 50 -14.82 6.17 21.32
N ASN A 51 -15.12 6.71 22.50
CA ASN A 51 -16.46 6.92 23.00
C ASN A 51 -17.12 7.92 22.07
N SER A 52 -17.83 7.38 21.07
CA SER A 52 -18.92 8.04 20.36
C SER A 52 -18.76 9.55 20.19
N LEU A 53 -17.66 9.97 19.53
CA LEU A 53 -17.53 11.35 19.07
C LEU A 53 -18.79 11.68 18.27
N PRO A 54 -19.58 12.70 18.67
CA PRO A 54 -20.84 12.97 18.01
C PRO A 54 -20.60 13.22 16.52
N LEU A 55 -21.25 12.42 15.67
CA LEU A 55 -21.32 12.58 14.21
C LEU A 55 -22.22 13.78 13.84
N THR A 56 -21.97 14.91 14.50
CA THR A 56 -22.67 16.19 14.43
C THR A 56 -21.70 17.37 14.37
N GLN A 57 -20.47 17.17 13.88
CA GLN A 57 -19.85 18.24 13.10
C GLN A 57 -20.73 18.48 11.87
N LYS A 58 -21.49 19.59 11.90
CA LYS A 58 -22.25 20.06 10.75
C LYS A 58 -21.30 20.17 9.56
N VAL A 59 -21.50 19.33 8.55
CA VAL A 59 -20.90 19.52 7.22
C VAL A 59 -21.22 20.96 6.81
N PRO A 60 -20.22 21.87 6.65
CA PRO A 60 -20.51 23.26 6.39
C PRO A 60 -21.28 23.43 5.08
N SER A 61 -22.31 24.25 5.08
CA SER A 61 -23.14 24.56 3.91
C SER A 61 -22.43 25.48 2.89
N LEU A 62 -21.12 25.28 2.68
CA LEU A 62 -20.24 26.04 1.78
C LEU A 62 -20.39 25.65 0.30
N ILE A 63 -21.22 24.64 0.01
CA ILE A 63 -21.22 23.89 -1.25
C ILE A 63 -21.47 24.78 -2.49
N ASP A 64 -22.43 25.70 -2.44
CA ASP A 64 -22.78 26.51 -3.63
C ASP A 64 -21.71 27.57 -3.97
N LEU A 65 -21.15 28.26 -2.97
CA LEU A 65 -20.06 29.23 -3.20
C LEU A 65 -18.76 28.53 -3.62
N GLY A 66 -18.45 27.38 -3.00
CA GLY A 66 -17.29 26.56 -3.34
C GLY A 66 -17.34 26.05 -4.78
N THR A 67 -18.51 25.58 -5.23
CA THR A 67 -18.69 25.04 -6.60
C THR A 67 -18.54 26.14 -7.66
N LYS A 68 -19.16 27.32 -7.48
CA LYS A 68 -19.02 28.44 -8.43
C LYS A 68 -17.57 28.94 -8.53
N ARG A 69 -16.87 28.99 -7.39
CA ARG A 69 -15.45 29.38 -7.34
C ARG A 69 -14.56 28.32 -7.98
N MET A 70 -14.82 27.04 -7.73
CA MET A 70 -14.16 25.90 -8.38
C MET A 70 -14.23 25.99 -9.90
N GLU A 71 -15.43 26.17 -10.48
CA GLU A 71 -15.61 26.30 -11.93
C GLU A 71 -14.88 27.52 -12.51
N GLN A 72 -14.77 28.61 -11.76
CA GLN A 72 -13.99 29.78 -12.19
C GLN A 72 -12.48 29.49 -12.25
N VAL A 73 -11.90 28.87 -11.21
CA VAL A 73 -10.47 28.55 -11.20
C VAL A 73 -10.13 27.39 -12.13
N LYS A 74 -11.01 26.42 -12.30
CA LYS A 74 -10.88 25.32 -13.28
C LYS A 74 -10.77 25.86 -14.70
N ARG A 75 -11.71 26.71 -15.13
CA ARG A 75 -11.68 27.33 -16.46
C ARG A 75 -10.41 28.15 -16.67
N ARG A 76 -10.00 28.96 -15.71
CA ARG A 76 -8.75 29.75 -15.81
C ARG A 76 -7.50 28.88 -15.90
N SER A 77 -7.49 27.73 -15.22
CA SER A 77 -6.41 26.74 -15.29
C SER A 77 -6.37 26.05 -16.66
N GLN A 78 -7.54 25.67 -17.17
CA GLN A 78 -7.74 25.11 -18.51
C GLN A 78 -7.25 26.08 -19.60
N GLU A 79 -7.72 27.33 -19.56
CA GLU A 79 -7.28 28.43 -20.45
C GLU A 79 -5.76 28.63 -20.38
N THR A 80 -5.17 28.60 -19.19
CA THR A 80 -3.71 28.75 -19.01
C THR A 80 -2.94 27.62 -19.70
N LEU A 81 -3.35 26.36 -19.48
CA LEU A 81 -2.72 25.20 -20.09
C LEU A 81 -2.88 25.22 -21.63
N LEU A 82 -4.10 25.48 -22.11
CA LEU A 82 -4.41 25.52 -23.55
C LEU A 82 -3.72 26.67 -24.28
N ASN A 83 -3.65 27.87 -23.69
CA ASN A 83 -3.00 29.04 -24.28
C ASN A 83 -1.47 29.06 -24.11
N SER A 84 -0.89 28.18 -23.28
CA SER A 84 0.57 28.06 -23.17
C SER A 84 1.16 27.54 -24.49
N SER A 85 1.90 28.40 -25.19
CA SER A 85 2.63 28.09 -26.42
C SER A 85 4.09 27.70 -26.17
N ASP A 86 4.69 28.15 -25.06
CA ASP A 86 6.06 27.81 -24.69
C ASP A 86 6.15 26.34 -24.21
N PRO A 87 6.99 25.49 -24.82
CA PRO A 87 7.11 24.07 -24.48
C PRO A 87 7.51 23.81 -23.03
N ILE A 88 8.54 24.51 -22.52
CA ILE A 88 9.09 24.30 -21.17
C ILE A 88 8.05 24.70 -20.10
N LYS A 89 7.42 25.86 -20.27
CA LYS A 89 6.33 26.35 -19.41
C LYS A 89 5.13 25.40 -19.44
N THR A 90 4.80 24.84 -20.60
CA THR A 90 3.72 23.86 -20.74
C THR A 90 4.01 22.59 -19.92
N LEU A 91 5.21 22.03 -20.02
CA LEU A 91 5.62 20.89 -19.18
C LEU A 91 5.56 21.23 -17.68
N LYS A 92 6.05 22.42 -17.29
CA LYS A 92 5.99 22.90 -15.88
C LYS A 92 4.55 23.08 -15.38
N ILE A 93 3.62 23.55 -16.21
CA ILE A 93 2.19 23.64 -15.87
C ILE A 93 1.61 22.22 -15.65
N ILE A 94 1.91 21.27 -16.55
CA ILE A 94 1.42 19.88 -16.43
C ILE A 94 1.97 19.22 -15.15
N ASP A 95 3.28 19.32 -14.88
CA ASP A 95 3.87 18.78 -13.64
C ASP A 95 3.22 19.40 -12.39
N THR A 96 2.98 20.70 -12.40
CA THR A 96 2.31 21.41 -11.30
C THR A 96 0.89 20.91 -11.10
N ILE A 97 0.10 20.81 -12.17
CA ILE A 97 -1.29 20.30 -12.14
C ILE A 97 -1.35 18.87 -11.61
N GLN A 98 -0.45 17.99 -12.07
CA GLN A 98 -0.40 16.59 -11.61
C GLN A 98 0.03 16.49 -10.15
N ARG A 99 1.10 17.18 -9.74
CA ARG A 99 1.60 17.14 -8.36
C ARG A 99 0.63 17.78 -7.36
N LEU A 100 -0.21 18.73 -7.77
CA LEU A 100 -1.27 19.31 -6.93
C LEU A 100 -2.48 18.37 -6.75
N GLY A 101 -2.51 17.20 -7.40
CA GLY A 101 -3.62 16.23 -7.34
C GLY A 101 -4.82 16.54 -8.24
N ILE A 102 -4.83 17.72 -8.88
CA ILE A 102 -5.94 18.21 -9.73
C ILE A 102 -5.86 17.76 -11.19
N GLY A 103 -4.90 16.90 -11.56
CA GLY A 103 -4.72 16.40 -12.93
C GLY A 103 -5.94 15.69 -13.51
N HIS A 104 -6.74 15.04 -12.66
CA HIS A 104 -7.98 14.34 -13.04
C HIS A 104 -9.08 15.29 -13.60
N HIS A 105 -8.92 16.61 -13.47
CA HIS A 105 -9.80 17.60 -14.10
C HIS A 105 -9.37 18.02 -15.51
N PHE A 106 -8.19 17.60 -15.97
CA PHE A 106 -7.51 18.12 -17.17
C PHE A 106 -6.89 17.01 -18.03
N GLU A 107 -7.38 15.76 -17.93
CA GLU A 107 -6.75 14.60 -18.57
C GLU A 107 -6.71 14.73 -20.11
N GLU A 108 -7.77 15.28 -20.71
CA GLU A 108 -7.83 15.54 -22.15
C GLU A 108 -6.83 16.63 -22.57
N GLU A 109 -6.78 17.76 -21.87
CA GLU A 109 -5.88 18.88 -22.20
C GLU A 109 -4.41 18.52 -21.98
N ILE A 110 -4.11 17.77 -20.91
CA ILE A 110 -2.78 17.20 -20.66
C ILE A 110 -2.39 16.30 -21.81
N ASN A 111 -3.24 15.36 -22.23
CA ASN A 111 -2.95 14.45 -23.34
C ASN A 111 -2.78 15.19 -24.68
N VAL A 112 -3.62 16.18 -25.00
CA VAL A 112 -3.47 17.02 -26.20
C VAL A 112 -2.16 17.80 -26.20
N LYS A 113 -1.71 18.29 -25.03
CA LYS A 113 -0.46 19.03 -24.90
C LYS A 113 0.76 18.11 -24.95
N LEU A 114 0.73 16.97 -24.27
CA LEU A 114 1.79 15.97 -24.32
C LEU A 114 1.94 15.38 -25.72
N GLY A 115 0.86 15.10 -26.44
CA GLY A 115 0.92 14.65 -27.83
C GLY A 115 1.63 15.64 -28.77
N LYS A 116 1.47 16.95 -28.56
CA LYS A 116 2.21 18.00 -29.29
C LYS A 116 3.68 18.14 -28.87
N LEU A 117 3.98 17.79 -27.62
CA LEU A 117 5.32 17.89 -27.05
C LEU A 117 6.13 16.60 -27.15
N ARG A 118 5.52 15.48 -27.59
CA ARG A 118 6.16 14.16 -27.63
C ARG A 118 7.47 14.16 -28.40
N ASP A 119 7.46 14.76 -29.58
CA ASP A 119 8.59 14.75 -30.52
C ASP A 119 9.37 16.09 -30.49
N TRP A 120 9.15 16.92 -29.45
CA TRP A 120 9.85 18.20 -29.30
C TRP A 120 11.28 17.98 -28.81
N ASP A 121 12.29 18.43 -29.57
CA ASP A 121 13.67 18.38 -29.08
C ASP A 121 14.01 19.60 -28.21
N PHE A 122 14.33 19.34 -26.94
CA PHE A 122 14.87 20.33 -26.00
C PHE A 122 16.39 20.49 -26.10
N SER A 123 17.02 19.96 -27.15
CA SER A 123 18.47 19.98 -27.36
C SER A 123 19.21 19.38 -26.15
N GLU A 124 20.33 19.95 -25.72
CA GLU A 124 21.11 19.45 -24.56
C GLU A 124 20.56 19.92 -23.20
N ASP A 125 19.31 20.40 -23.10
CA ASP A 125 18.70 20.77 -21.80
C ASP A 125 18.26 19.53 -21.02
N LEU A 126 18.94 19.26 -19.89
CA LEU A 126 18.70 18.09 -19.05
C LEU A 126 17.33 18.15 -18.38
N PHE A 127 16.99 19.29 -17.76
CA PHE A 127 15.72 19.46 -17.05
C PHE A 127 14.51 19.19 -17.95
N SER A 128 14.44 19.83 -19.12
CA SER A 128 13.26 19.73 -19.98
C SER A 128 13.16 18.37 -20.67
N THR A 129 14.28 17.77 -21.09
CA THR A 129 14.28 16.41 -21.67
C THR A 129 13.78 15.37 -20.66
N THR A 130 14.28 15.41 -19.42
CA THR A 130 13.90 14.42 -18.39
C THR A 130 12.49 14.67 -17.85
N LEU A 131 12.06 15.93 -17.77
CA LEU A 131 10.68 16.29 -17.44
C LEU A 131 9.70 15.82 -18.52
N GLN A 132 10.01 16.07 -19.80
CA GLN A 132 9.24 15.59 -20.95
C GLN A 132 9.08 14.08 -20.91
N PHE A 133 10.19 13.33 -20.80
CA PHE A 133 10.20 11.88 -20.69
C PHE A 133 9.29 11.39 -19.54
N ARG A 134 9.47 11.94 -18.33
CA ARG A 134 8.69 11.55 -17.15
C ARG A 134 7.20 11.82 -17.32
N LEU A 135 6.84 12.99 -17.85
CA LEU A 135 5.43 13.36 -18.05
C LEU A 135 4.77 12.54 -19.15
N LEU A 136 5.46 12.31 -20.28
CA LEU A 136 4.96 11.40 -21.34
C LEU A 136 4.71 10.00 -20.76
N ARG A 137 5.70 9.41 -20.11
CA ARG A 137 5.63 8.04 -19.59
C ARG A 137 4.57 7.87 -18.49
N ASN A 138 4.46 8.83 -17.57
CA ASN A 138 3.40 8.82 -16.53
C ASN A 138 1.97 8.89 -17.10
N ASN A 139 1.79 9.47 -18.28
CA ASN A 139 0.49 9.56 -18.96
C ASN A 139 0.32 8.48 -20.04
N GLY A 140 1.10 7.38 -19.98
CA GLY A 140 0.96 6.24 -20.88
C GLY A 140 1.46 6.45 -22.31
N TRP A 141 2.18 7.54 -22.59
CA TRP A 141 2.73 7.77 -23.93
C TRP A 141 3.96 6.88 -24.20
N PRO A 142 4.07 6.29 -25.40
CA PRO A 142 5.27 5.58 -25.83
C PRO A 142 6.51 6.47 -25.71
N THR A 143 7.51 5.99 -24.99
CA THR A 143 8.71 6.75 -24.60
C THR A 143 9.93 5.85 -24.67
N SER A 144 10.94 6.25 -25.44
CA SER A 144 12.24 5.59 -25.45
C SER A 144 13.18 6.24 -24.45
N SER A 145 13.90 5.43 -23.67
CA SER A 145 14.99 5.89 -22.80
C SER A 145 16.23 6.36 -23.58
N ASP A 146 16.27 6.18 -24.90
CA ASP A 146 17.32 6.71 -25.77
C ASP A 146 17.44 8.24 -25.72
N VAL A 147 16.40 8.96 -25.28
CA VAL A 147 16.46 10.42 -25.06
C VAL A 147 17.52 10.85 -24.03
N PHE A 148 18.00 9.92 -23.20
CA PHE A 148 19.09 10.15 -22.25
C PHE A 148 20.48 10.00 -22.89
N LYS A 149 20.60 9.32 -24.04
CA LYS A 149 21.91 9.04 -24.69
C LYS A 149 22.67 10.30 -25.08
N LYS A 150 21.98 11.41 -25.37
CA LYS A 150 22.62 12.70 -25.66
C LYS A 150 23.40 13.27 -24.47
N PHE A 151 23.06 12.91 -23.24
CA PHE A 151 23.81 13.30 -22.03
C PHE A 151 24.99 12.38 -21.71
N LEU A 152 25.31 11.41 -22.56
CA LEU A 152 26.44 10.51 -22.39
C LEU A 152 27.70 11.04 -23.09
N ASP A 153 28.87 10.66 -22.56
CA ASP A 153 30.18 10.84 -23.16
C ASP A 153 30.47 9.73 -24.20
N LYS A 154 31.66 9.77 -24.80
CA LYS A 154 32.11 8.74 -25.77
C LYS A 154 32.34 7.36 -25.14
N SER A 155 32.40 7.28 -23.81
CA SER A 155 32.58 6.06 -23.02
C SER A 155 31.24 5.41 -22.63
N GLY A 156 30.12 6.10 -22.85
CA GLY A 156 28.78 5.66 -22.43
C GLY A 156 28.42 6.01 -20.98
N ASN A 157 29.14 6.95 -20.36
CA ASN A 157 28.88 7.47 -19.01
C ASN A 157 28.22 8.85 -19.09
N PHE A 158 27.44 9.26 -18.08
CA PHE A 158 26.86 10.60 -18.06
C PHE A 158 27.96 11.68 -17.98
N LYS A 159 27.82 12.74 -18.78
CA LYS A 159 28.78 13.85 -18.87
C LYS A 159 28.84 14.60 -17.53
N GLU A 160 29.99 14.66 -16.88
CA GLU A 160 30.24 15.48 -15.68
C GLU A 160 29.77 16.94 -15.79
N SER A 161 29.74 17.50 -17.01
CA SER A 161 29.26 18.86 -17.25
C SER A 161 27.82 19.12 -16.82
N ILE A 162 26.96 18.09 -16.77
CA ILE A 162 25.54 18.23 -16.41
C ILE A 162 25.31 18.32 -14.89
N THR A 163 26.31 17.97 -14.08
CA THR A 163 26.20 17.93 -12.60
C THR A 163 25.94 19.30 -11.97
N ASN A 164 26.32 20.38 -12.66
CA ASN A 164 26.07 21.77 -12.23
C ASN A 164 24.59 22.17 -12.30
N ASP A 165 23.77 21.48 -13.13
CA ASP A 165 22.32 21.72 -13.19
C ASP A 165 21.59 20.87 -12.14
N ILE A 166 21.52 21.38 -10.91
CA ILE A 166 20.84 20.72 -9.79
C ILE A 166 19.36 20.41 -10.11
N TRP A 167 18.68 21.26 -10.89
CA TRP A 167 17.28 21.02 -11.25
C TRP A 167 17.14 19.95 -12.32
N GLY A 168 18.03 19.93 -13.32
CA GLY A 168 18.15 18.85 -14.29
C GLY A 168 18.51 17.52 -13.64
N MET A 169 19.47 17.51 -12.71
CA MET A 169 19.87 16.33 -11.95
C MET A 169 18.71 15.79 -11.10
N LEU A 170 17.96 16.66 -10.42
CA LEU A 170 16.74 16.27 -9.70
C LEU A 170 15.64 15.77 -10.64
N SER A 171 15.45 16.40 -11.79
CA SER A 171 14.47 15.95 -12.81
C SER A 171 14.86 14.60 -13.41
N MET A 172 16.15 14.36 -13.63
CA MET A 172 16.73 13.09 -14.07
C MET A 172 16.54 11.98 -13.03
N TYR A 173 16.84 12.26 -11.76
CA TYR A 173 16.59 11.36 -10.64
C TYR A 173 15.12 10.94 -10.61
N GLU A 174 14.18 11.89 -10.57
CA GLU A 174 12.74 11.60 -10.54
C GLU A 174 12.25 10.85 -11.79
N ALA A 175 12.88 11.08 -12.96
CA ALA A 175 12.58 10.39 -14.21
C ALA A 175 13.10 8.94 -14.25
N SER A 176 14.26 8.68 -13.64
CA SER A 176 14.93 7.38 -13.69
C SER A 176 14.15 6.25 -12.99
N TYR A 177 13.34 6.56 -11.98
CA TYR A 177 12.47 5.59 -11.31
C TYR A 177 11.31 5.09 -12.17
N LEU A 178 11.04 5.70 -13.33
CA LEU A 178 10.10 5.19 -14.33
C LEU A 178 10.78 4.20 -15.30
N GLY A 179 12.03 3.80 -15.04
CA GLY A 179 12.75 2.82 -15.85
C GLY A 179 12.12 1.43 -15.82
N ALA A 180 12.10 0.80 -16.98
CA ALA A 180 11.60 -0.54 -17.21
C ALA A 180 12.76 -1.55 -17.31
N LYS A 181 12.49 -2.86 -17.12
CA LYS A 181 13.50 -3.91 -17.33
C LYS A 181 14.16 -3.78 -18.71
N GLY A 182 15.49 -3.76 -18.72
CA GLY A 182 16.32 -3.62 -19.93
C GLY A 182 16.73 -2.19 -20.29
N GLU A 183 16.24 -1.17 -19.57
CA GLU A 183 16.62 0.23 -19.80
C GLU A 183 17.84 0.66 -18.96
N GLU A 184 18.99 0.02 -19.18
CA GLU A 184 20.26 0.25 -18.43
C GLU A 184 20.65 1.74 -18.32
N VAL A 185 20.30 2.56 -19.31
CA VAL A 185 20.60 4.00 -19.28
C VAL A 185 19.86 4.73 -18.16
N LEU A 186 18.68 4.26 -17.75
CA LEU A 186 17.92 4.82 -16.63
C LEU A 186 18.45 4.30 -15.29
N GLU A 187 18.93 3.06 -15.21
CA GLU A 187 19.65 2.56 -14.02
C GLU A 187 20.92 3.38 -13.78
N LYS A 188 21.72 3.62 -14.83
CA LYS A 188 22.87 4.53 -14.79
C LYS A 188 22.48 5.96 -14.42
N ALA A 189 21.35 6.46 -14.94
CA ALA A 189 20.86 7.81 -14.62
C ALA A 189 20.45 7.94 -13.14
N MET A 190 19.80 6.91 -12.58
CA MET A 190 19.44 6.81 -11.17
C MET A 190 20.67 6.85 -10.29
N ASP A 191 21.65 5.97 -10.52
CA ASP A 191 22.83 5.88 -9.66
C ASP A 191 23.72 7.15 -9.78
N PHE A 192 23.92 7.68 -11.00
CA PHE A 192 24.65 8.93 -11.23
C PHE A 192 23.96 10.13 -10.56
N SER A 193 22.66 10.33 -10.79
CA SER A 193 21.93 11.45 -10.20
C SER A 193 21.86 11.34 -8.67
N THR A 194 21.66 10.15 -8.12
CA THR A 194 21.66 9.90 -6.66
C THR A 194 22.99 10.33 -6.03
N ALA A 195 24.13 9.90 -6.60
CA ALA A 195 25.45 10.21 -6.07
C ALA A 195 25.73 11.72 -6.04
N HIS A 196 25.52 12.42 -7.16
CA HIS A 196 25.79 13.85 -7.25
C HIS A 196 24.79 14.71 -6.46
N LEU A 197 23.52 14.31 -6.38
CA LEU A 197 22.54 15.01 -5.54
C LEU A 197 22.90 14.90 -4.06
N HIS A 198 23.32 13.72 -3.58
CA HIS A 198 23.83 13.54 -2.22
C HIS A 198 25.06 14.41 -1.94
N GLN A 199 26.04 14.44 -2.85
CA GLN A 199 27.23 15.29 -2.73
C GLN A 199 26.87 16.79 -2.69
N SER A 200 25.85 17.19 -3.45
CA SER A 200 25.43 18.59 -3.56
C SER A 200 24.75 19.12 -2.30
N LEU A 201 24.09 18.28 -1.50
CA LEU A 201 23.26 18.68 -0.35
C LEU A 201 23.92 19.72 0.58
N GLN A 202 25.20 19.56 0.88
CA GLN A 202 25.96 20.45 1.77
C GLN A 202 26.25 21.85 1.20
N HIS A 203 26.01 22.07 -0.10
CA HIS A 203 26.26 23.30 -0.83
C HIS A 203 24.97 24.02 -1.29
N LEU A 204 23.81 23.40 -1.10
CA LEU A 204 22.52 23.97 -1.48
C LEU A 204 22.00 24.96 -0.42
N SER A 205 21.17 25.91 -0.84
CA SER A 205 20.37 26.70 0.11
C SER A 205 19.41 25.78 0.88
N PRO A 206 19.00 26.12 2.12
CA PRO A 206 18.15 25.25 2.93
C PRO A 206 16.87 24.79 2.20
N ASP A 207 16.21 25.66 1.45
CA ASP A 207 14.98 25.33 0.72
C ASP A 207 15.23 24.30 -0.41
N VAL A 208 16.30 24.47 -1.19
CA VAL A 208 16.64 23.54 -2.29
C VAL A 208 17.21 22.24 -1.73
N GLY A 209 18.04 22.30 -0.68
CA GLY A 209 18.56 21.15 0.03
C GLY A 209 17.45 20.28 0.62
N ASN A 210 16.42 20.89 1.23
CA ASN A 210 15.24 20.19 1.74
C ASN A 210 14.44 19.50 0.63
N LEU A 211 14.29 20.13 -0.54
CA LEU A 211 13.61 19.52 -1.70
C LEU A 211 14.38 18.30 -2.24
N VAL A 212 15.71 18.43 -2.40
CA VAL A 212 16.58 17.35 -2.87
C VAL A 212 16.63 16.21 -1.85
N ALA A 213 16.80 16.50 -0.56
CA ALA A 213 16.84 15.50 0.49
C ALA A 213 15.54 14.66 0.53
N ARG A 214 14.37 15.30 0.40
CA ARG A 214 13.08 14.60 0.36
C ARG A 214 12.89 13.74 -0.89
N ALA A 215 13.44 14.16 -2.04
CA ALA A 215 13.47 13.31 -3.23
C ALA A 215 14.35 12.07 -3.01
N LEU A 216 15.53 12.24 -2.42
CA LEU A 216 16.45 11.15 -2.06
C LEU A 216 15.88 10.19 -1.00
N THR A 217 15.00 10.67 -0.09
CA THR A 217 14.27 9.79 0.85
C THR A 217 13.27 8.88 0.13
N LEU A 218 12.46 9.44 -0.77
CA LEU A 218 11.48 8.70 -1.55
C LEU A 218 11.17 9.47 -2.85
N PRO A 219 11.52 8.96 -4.04
CA PRO A 219 11.21 9.63 -5.31
C PRO A 219 9.70 9.66 -5.58
N ARG A 220 9.22 10.65 -6.36
CA ARG A 220 7.79 10.88 -6.63
C ARG A 220 7.07 9.66 -7.20
N HIS A 221 7.73 8.87 -8.05
CA HIS A 221 7.14 7.68 -8.64
C HIS A 221 6.72 6.62 -7.62
N LEU A 222 7.30 6.65 -6.41
CA LEU A 222 7.03 5.71 -5.32
C LEU A 222 6.11 6.29 -4.22
N ARG A 223 5.68 7.56 -4.34
CA ARG A 223 4.82 8.22 -3.34
C ARG A 223 3.33 7.98 -3.60
N MET A 224 2.56 7.71 -2.55
CA MET A 224 1.09 7.70 -2.61
C MET A 224 0.53 9.09 -2.97
N SER A 225 -0.26 9.16 -4.03
CA SER A 225 -0.68 10.41 -4.69
C SER A 225 -1.39 11.41 -3.77
N ARG A 226 -2.27 10.98 -2.87
CA ARG A 226 -2.98 11.89 -1.94
C ARG A 226 -2.04 12.55 -0.93
N LEU A 227 -1.02 11.83 -0.46
CA LEU A 227 -0.02 12.36 0.47
C LEU A 227 0.93 13.33 -0.25
N GLU A 228 1.40 13.00 -1.46
CA GLU A 228 2.21 13.93 -2.28
C GLU A 228 1.42 15.20 -2.62
N ALA A 229 0.14 15.09 -3.01
CA ALA A 229 -0.69 16.26 -3.30
C ALA A 229 -0.81 17.21 -2.10
N ARG A 230 -1.05 16.69 -0.89
CA ARG A 230 -1.08 17.50 0.33
C ARG A 230 0.27 18.18 0.59
N ASN A 231 1.37 17.45 0.47
CA ASN A 231 2.71 17.97 0.68
C ASN A 231 3.07 19.06 -0.35
N TYR A 232 2.73 18.83 -1.61
CA TYR A 232 3.03 19.78 -2.68
C TYR A 232 2.15 21.02 -2.66
N ILE A 233 0.88 20.95 -2.19
CA ILE A 233 0.06 22.14 -1.93
C ILE A 233 0.77 23.08 -0.94
N LYS A 234 1.41 22.53 0.10
CA LYS A 234 2.19 23.29 1.09
C LYS A 234 3.50 23.84 0.52
N GLU A 235 4.22 23.07 -0.29
CA GLU A 235 5.43 23.57 -0.98
C GLU A 235 5.08 24.70 -1.96
N TYR A 236 4.06 24.48 -2.79
CA TYR A 236 3.68 25.40 -3.87
C TYR A 236 3.10 26.71 -3.34
N SER A 237 2.48 26.72 -2.15
CA SER A 237 2.06 27.97 -1.49
C SER A 237 3.22 28.88 -1.05
N GLN A 238 4.43 28.31 -0.87
CA GLN A 238 5.63 29.02 -0.48
C GLN A 238 6.47 29.51 -1.68
N VAL A 239 6.23 28.98 -2.89
CA VAL A 239 6.93 29.38 -4.11
C VAL A 239 6.48 30.78 -4.54
N SER A 240 7.41 31.73 -4.65
CA SER A 240 7.11 33.13 -5.01
C SER A 240 6.48 33.30 -6.40
N SER A 241 6.77 32.39 -7.33
CA SER A 241 6.25 32.38 -8.71
C SER A 241 5.06 31.44 -8.91
N HIS A 242 4.36 31.02 -7.85
CA HIS A 242 3.22 30.12 -7.98
C HIS A 242 2.04 30.80 -8.70
N MET A 243 1.24 30.01 -9.41
CA MET A 243 0.02 30.46 -10.08
C MET A 243 -1.15 30.39 -9.08
N PRO A 244 -1.71 31.53 -8.61
CA PRO A 244 -2.63 31.52 -7.46
C PRO A 244 -3.91 30.73 -7.71
N TYR A 245 -4.42 30.71 -8.95
CA TYR A 245 -5.61 29.96 -9.33
C TYR A 245 -5.41 28.44 -9.32
N LEU A 246 -4.21 27.94 -9.64
CA LEU A 246 -3.89 26.50 -9.51
C LEU A 246 -3.83 26.10 -8.02
N LEU A 247 -3.19 26.92 -7.18
CA LEU A 247 -3.13 26.68 -5.74
C LEU A 247 -4.53 26.74 -5.09
N GLU A 248 -5.33 27.74 -5.47
CA GLU A 248 -6.71 27.88 -5.00
C GLU A 248 -7.58 26.68 -5.41
N MET A 249 -7.49 26.27 -6.68
CA MET A 249 -8.18 25.08 -7.18
C MET A 249 -7.77 23.83 -6.40
N ALA A 250 -6.47 23.62 -6.18
CA ALA A 250 -5.97 22.46 -5.42
C ALA A 250 -6.45 22.44 -3.96
N LYS A 251 -6.53 23.59 -3.30
CA LYS A 251 -7.07 23.67 -1.92
C LYS A 251 -8.58 23.39 -1.86
N ILE A 252 -9.35 23.83 -2.86
CA ILE A 252 -10.79 23.55 -2.98
C ILE A 252 -11.01 22.06 -3.30
N ASP A 253 -10.32 21.53 -4.30
CA ASP A 253 -10.39 20.12 -4.72
C ASP A 253 -10.04 19.17 -3.58
N TYR A 254 -8.91 19.42 -2.92
CA TYR A 254 -8.44 18.58 -1.82
C TYR A 254 -9.47 18.54 -0.67
N ALA A 255 -10.13 19.66 -0.37
CA ALA A 255 -11.19 19.75 0.63
C ALA A 255 -12.47 19.01 0.20
N MET A 256 -12.86 19.11 -1.09
CA MET A 256 -13.99 18.37 -1.64
C MET A 256 -13.76 16.86 -1.59
N LEU A 257 -12.57 16.40 -1.97
CA LEU A 257 -12.16 14.99 -1.87
C LEU A 257 -12.08 14.51 -0.42
N GLN A 258 -11.54 15.31 0.51
CA GLN A 258 -11.55 14.99 1.94
C GLN A 258 -13.00 14.85 2.47
N SER A 259 -13.91 15.75 2.08
CA SER A 259 -15.34 15.66 2.44
C SER A 259 -16.04 14.45 1.80
N MET A 260 -15.64 14.05 0.60
CA MET A 260 -16.11 12.81 -0.04
C MET A 260 -15.65 11.59 0.75
N HIS A 261 -14.35 11.48 1.05
CA HIS A 261 -13.78 10.37 1.80
C HIS A 261 -14.37 10.26 3.23
N GLN A 262 -14.67 11.38 3.89
CA GLN A 262 -15.39 11.38 5.17
C GLN A 262 -16.80 10.77 5.07
N LYS A 263 -17.52 11.00 3.97
CA LYS A 263 -18.86 10.42 3.74
C LYS A 263 -18.78 8.93 3.42
N GLU A 264 -17.81 8.53 2.59
CA GLU A 264 -17.48 7.13 2.28
C GLU A 264 -17.15 6.37 3.57
N PHE A 265 -16.24 6.91 4.39
CA PHE A 265 -15.87 6.32 5.68
C PHE A 265 -17.05 6.23 6.66
N ALA A 266 -17.94 7.23 6.69
CA ALA A 266 -19.16 7.18 7.49
C ALA A 266 -20.17 6.11 6.98
N GLU A 267 -20.20 5.80 5.69
CA GLU A 267 -20.96 4.64 5.18
C GLU A 267 -20.30 3.32 5.60
N ILE A 268 -19.00 3.16 5.34
CA ILE A 268 -18.22 1.97 5.70
C ILE A 268 -18.37 1.68 7.20
N SER A 269 -18.22 2.68 8.06
CA SER A 269 -18.38 2.56 9.51
C SER A 269 -19.80 2.12 9.91
N ARG A 270 -20.85 2.66 9.27
CA ARG A 270 -22.24 2.23 9.54
C ARG A 270 -22.50 0.79 9.08
N TRP A 271 -21.96 0.40 7.92
CA TRP A 271 -22.04 -0.98 7.42
C TRP A 271 -21.33 -1.93 8.39
N TRP A 272 -20.11 -1.60 8.80
CA TRP A 272 -19.29 -2.40 9.69
C TRP A 272 -19.92 -2.59 11.07
N ASN A 273 -20.38 -1.50 11.69
CA ASN A 273 -21.07 -1.54 12.98
C ASN A 273 -22.41 -2.31 12.90
N LYS A 274 -23.12 -2.24 11.77
CA LYS A 274 -24.34 -3.04 11.55
C LYS A 274 -24.03 -4.54 11.39
N LEU A 275 -22.91 -4.86 10.75
CA LEU A 275 -22.44 -6.23 10.55
C LEU A 275 -21.97 -6.85 11.88
N GLY A 276 -21.30 -6.06 12.73
CA GLY A 276 -20.99 -6.40 14.12
C GLY A 276 -20.00 -7.55 14.29
N LEU A 277 -19.17 -7.86 13.29
CA LEU A 277 -18.22 -8.98 13.35
C LEU A 277 -17.21 -8.81 14.49
N ALA A 278 -16.52 -7.67 14.57
CA ALA A 278 -15.49 -7.44 15.57
C ALA A 278 -16.01 -7.65 17.01
N GLU A 279 -17.17 -7.06 17.34
CA GLU A 279 -17.82 -7.22 18.65
C GLU A 279 -18.24 -8.67 18.94
N ARG A 280 -18.81 -9.37 17.94
CA ARG A 280 -19.30 -10.76 18.11
C ARG A 280 -18.19 -11.80 18.20
N LEU A 281 -17.07 -11.56 17.52
CA LEU A 281 -15.93 -12.47 17.47
C LEU A 281 -14.98 -12.21 18.65
N GLY A 282 -14.76 -10.96 19.04
CA GLY A 282 -13.92 -10.57 20.19
C GLY A 282 -12.42 -10.76 20.02
N PHE A 283 -11.98 -11.62 19.09
CA PHE A 283 -10.57 -11.79 18.70
C PHE A 283 -10.18 -10.98 17.46
N ALA A 284 -11.13 -10.65 16.59
CA ALA A 284 -10.85 -10.02 15.29
C ALA A 284 -10.52 -8.52 15.41
N ARG A 285 -9.54 -8.05 14.62
CA ARG A 285 -9.07 -6.67 14.56
C ARG A 285 -10.16 -5.72 14.04
N ASP A 286 -10.47 -4.69 14.83
CA ASP A 286 -11.40 -3.63 14.44
C ASP A 286 -10.66 -2.45 13.76
N LYS A 287 -10.37 -2.58 12.47
CA LYS A 287 -9.58 -1.60 11.70
C LYS A 287 -10.22 -1.06 10.41
N PRO A 288 -11.51 -0.67 10.37
CA PRO A 288 -12.14 -0.15 9.15
C PRO A 288 -11.46 1.10 8.57
N ALA A 289 -10.74 1.88 9.39
CA ALA A 289 -9.98 3.05 8.94
C ALA A 289 -8.70 2.69 8.15
N GLU A 290 -7.99 1.63 8.55
CA GLU A 290 -6.82 1.10 7.84
C GLU A 290 -7.25 0.48 6.50
N CYS A 291 -8.32 -0.30 6.51
CA CYS A 291 -8.93 -0.85 5.29
C CYS A 291 -9.37 0.25 4.31
N PHE A 292 -9.82 1.41 4.81
CA PHE A 292 -10.18 2.55 3.96
C PHE A 292 -8.94 3.34 3.48
N LEU A 293 -7.87 3.41 4.28
CA LEU A 293 -6.61 4.03 3.86
C LEU A 293 -6.02 3.30 2.62
N TRP A 294 -6.12 1.98 2.59
CA TRP A 294 -5.79 1.17 1.41
C TRP A 294 -6.50 1.64 0.15
N THR A 295 -7.83 1.75 0.18
CA THR A 295 -8.59 2.09 -1.04
C THR A 295 -8.45 3.55 -1.43
N MET A 296 -8.26 4.48 -0.47
CA MET A 296 -7.85 5.87 -0.75
C MET A 296 -6.48 5.97 -1.41
N GLY A 297 -5.56 5.06 -1.11
CA GLY A 297 -4.24 4.97 -1.73
C GLY A 297 -4.27 4.42 -3.14
N ILE A 298 -5.00 3.31 -3.34
CA ILE A 298 -5.14 2.63 -4.64
C ILE A 298 -5.94 3.51 -5.63
N PHE A 299 -7.05 4.12 -5.19
CA PHE A 299 -7.98 4.88 -6.01
C PHE A 299 -8.16 6.32 -5.51
N PRO A 300 -7.19 7.22 -5.75
CA PRO A 300 -7.22 8.58 -5.22
C PRO A 300 -8.18 9.54 -5.94
N GLU A 301 -8.69 9.21 -7.13
CA GLU A 301 -9.58 10.04 -7.95
C GLU A 301 -11.07 9.96 -7.53
N PRO A 302 -11.86 11.04 -7.64
CA PRO A 302 -13.26 11.07 -7.15
C PRO A 302 -14.19 10.06 -7.80
N CYS A 303 -13.99 9.75 -9.09
CA CYS A 303 -14.83 8.84 -9.87
C CYS A 303 -14.91 7.41 -9.29
N TYR A 304 -13.91 6.98 -8.51
CA TYR A 304 -13.84 5.63 -7.94
C TYR A 304 -14.52 5.48 -6.56
N SER A 305 -15.47 6.36 -6.21
CA SER A 305 -16.17 6.35 -4.91
C SER A 305 -16.81 5.00 -4.57
N ASN A 306 -17.65 4.44 -5.47
CA ASN A 306 -18.26 3.13 -5.26
C ASN A 306 -17.19 2.02 -5.12
N CYS A 307 -16.14 2.07 -5.95
CA CYS A 307 -15.04 1.11 -5.88
C CYS A 307 -14.33 1.16 -4.51
N ARG A 308 -14.00 2.36 -4.00
CA ARG A 308 -13.41 2.53 -2.65
C ARG A 308 -14.31 1.96 -1.57
N ILE A 309 -15.60 2.29 -1.57
CA ILE A 309 -16.55 1.82 -0.56
C ILE A 309 -16.61 0.29 -0.54
N GLU A 310 -16.90 -0.33 -1.69
CA GLU A 310 -17.15 -1.77 -1.77
C GLU A 310 -15.87 -2.60 -1.60
N LEU A 311 -14.74 -2.14 -2.15
CA LEU A 311 -13.45 -2.79 -1.91
C LEU A 311 -13.03 -2.68 -0.44
N THR A 312 -13.31 -1.56 0.25
CA THR A 312 -13.02 -1.46 1.68
C THR A 312 -13.83 -2.46 2.49
N LYS A 313 -15.12 -2.63 2.18
CA LYS A 313 -15.97 -3.66 2.80
C LYS A 313 -15.34 -5.05 2.61
N THR A 314 -14.87 -5.35 1.41
CA THR A 314 -14.20 -6.61 1.07
C THR A 314 -12.88 -6.81 1.85
N ILE A 315 -12.07 -5.75 2.02
CA ILE A 315 -10.83 -5.79 2.82
C ILE A 315 -11.14 -5.96 4.32
N CYS A 316 -12.18 -5.33 4.86
CA CYS A 316 -12.61 -5.59 6.25
C CYS A 316 -13.05 -7.04 6.48
N ILE A 317 -13.71 -7.67 5.49
CA ILE A 317 -14.00 -9.11 5.55
C ILE A 317 -12.72 -9.93 5.49
N LEU A 318 -11.77 -9.59 4.61
CA LEU A 318 -10.48 -10.30 4.49
C LEU A 318 -9.73 -10.31 5.83
N LEU A 319 -9.63 -9.16 6.50
CA LEU A 319 -8.98 -9.01 7.81
C LEU A 319 -9.56 -9.97 8.88
N VAL A 320 -10.88 -10.19 8.88
CA VAL A 320 -11.52 -11.14 9.81
C VAL A 320 -11.18 -12.59 9.45
N MET A 321 -11.05 -12.92 8.16
CA MET A 321 -10.65 -14.28 7.75
C MET A 321 -9.20 -14.54 8.10
N ASP A 322 -8.32 -13.56 7.84
CA ASP A 322 -6.91 -13.54 8.24
C ASP A 322 -6.76 -13.84 9.75
N ASP A 323 -7.46 -13.10 10.61
CA ASP A 323 -7.50 -13.35 12.07
C ASP A 323 -7.99 -14.76 12.45
N ILE A 324 -8.96 -15.31 11.72
CA ILE A 324 -9.46 -16.68 11.94
C ILE A 324 -8.37 -17.71 11.63
N PHE A 325 -7.61 -17.54 10.54
CA PHE A 325 -6.58 -18.50 10.14
C PHE A 325 -5.31 -18.41 10.99
N ASP A 326 -4.89 -17.20 11.36
CA ASP A 326 -3.61 -16.98 12.05
C ASP A 326 -3.68 -17.10 13.57
N THR A 327 -4.80 -16.68 14.18
CA THR A 327 -4.85 -16.47 15.64
C THR A 327 -5.83 -17.36 16.39
N TYR A 328 -6.94 -17.76 15.76
CA TYR A 328 -8.09 -18.30 16.50
C TYR A 328 -8.50 -19.73 16.11
N GLY A 329 -8.59 -20.02 14.82
CA GLY A 329 -9.10 -21.29 14.32
C GLY A 329 -8.14 -22.45 14.51
N THR A 330 -8.64 -23.62 14.89
CA THR A 330 -7.84 -24.85 14.89
C THR A 330 -7.70 -25.41 13.47
N LEU A 331 -6.60 -26.09 13.16
CA LEU A 331 -6.34 -26.61 11.81
C LEU A 331 -7.50 -27.47 11.25
N ASP A 332 -8.17 -28.25 12.09
CA ASP A 332 -9.35 -29.04 11.68
C ASP A 332 -10.55 -28.16 11.31
N GLU A 333 -10.81 -27.09 12.06
CA GLU A 333 -11.85 -26.10 11.74
C GLU A 333 -11.50 -25.34 10.45
N LEU A 334 -10.24 -24.93 10.27
CA LEU A 334 -9.76 -24.25 9.06
C LEU A 334 -9.91 -25.13 7.81
N ILE A 335 -9.62 -26.43 7.93
CA ILE A 335 -9.86 -27.41 6.85
C ILE A 335 -11.36 -27.50 6.51
N LEU A 336 -12.26 -27.45 7.50
CA LEU A 336 -13.70 -27.42 7.26
C LEU A 336 -14.15 -26.10 6.62
N PHE A 337 -13.59 -24.96 7.06
CA PHE A 337 -13.95 -23.64 6.55
C PHE A 337 -13.54 -23.46 5.08
N THR A 338 -12.31 -23.82 4.70
CA THR A 338 -11.86 -23.84 3.30
C THR A 338 -12.70 -24.80 2.43
N LYS A 339 -13.16 -25.94 2.97
CA LYS A 339 -14.09 -26.84 2.25
C LYS A 339 -15.46 -26.19 2.03
N ALA A 340 -15.99 -25.48 3.03
CA ALA A 340 -17.26 -24.77 2.90
C ALA A 340 -17.19 -23.64 1.86
N ILE A 341 -16.13 -22.83 1.88
CA ILE A 341 -15.89 -21.76 0.90
C ILE A 341 -15.73 -22.32 -0.52
N LYS A 342 -15.03 -23.45 -0.70
CA LYS A 342 -14.97 -24.14 -2.00
C LYS A 342 -16.32 -24.59 -2.53
N ARG A 343 -17.25 -24.96 -1.65
CA ARG A 343 -18.62 -25.37 -2.01
C ARG A 343 -19.52 -24.17 -2.32
N TRP A 344 -19.36 -23.06 -1.59
CA TRP A 344 -20.10 -21.79 -1.75
C TRP A 344 -21.62 -21.94 -1.85
N ASP A 345 -22.21 -22.66 -0.90
CA ASP A 345 -23.66 -22.64 -0.63
C ASP A 345 -23.91 -22.53 0.89
N LEU A 346 -25.15 -22.21 1.29
CA LEU A 346 -25.46 -21.98 2.71
C LEU A 346 -25.45 -23.29 3.51
N ASP A 347 -25.86 -24.42 2.94
CA ASP A 347 -25.83 -25.72 3.64
C ASP A 347 -24.40 -26.15 4.02
N ALA A 348 -23.39 -25.70 3.26
CA ALA A 348 -21.98 -25.95 3.55
C ALA A 348 -21.53 -25.37 4.91
N MET A 349 -22.16 -24.29 5.38
CA MET A 349 -21.78 -23.64 6.64
C MET A 349 -22.28 -24.41 7.87
N GLU A 350 -23.25 -25.32 7.74
CA GLU A 350 -23.90 -25.94 8.90
C GLU A 350 -22.97 -26.82 9.75
N GLN A 351 -21.89 -27.30 9.14
CA GLN A 351 -20.83 -28.10 9.80
C GLN A 351 -19.75 -27.23 10.49
N LEU A 352 -19.79 -25.91 10.32
CA LEU A 352 -18.82 -24.98 10.89
C LEU A 352 -19.18 -24.62 12.35
N PRO A 353 -18.20 -24.25 13.18
CA PRO A 353 -18.48 -23.62 14.47
C PRO A 353 -19.16 -22.25 14.28
N GLU A 354 -19.93 -21.82 15.26
CA GLU A 354 -20.83 -20.65 15.14
C GLU A 354 -20.12 -19.36 14.71
N TYR A 355 -18.90 -19.11 15.20
CA TYR A 355 -18.10 -17.93 14.82
C TYR A 355 -17.71 -17.94 13.32
N MET A 356 -17.43 -19.12 12.76
CA MET A 356 -17.19 -19.29 11.32
C MET A 356 -18.48 -19.21 10.51
N LYS A 357 -19.64 -19.66 11.04
CA LYS A 357 -20.95 -19.45 10.37
C LYS A 357 -21.22 -17.97 10.16
N ILE A 358 -21.11 -17.16 11.23
CA ILE A 358 -21.33 -15.71 11.17
C ILE A 358 -20.39 -15.05 10.14
N SER A 359 -19.11 -15.43 10.15
CA SER A 359 -18.11 -14.91 9.21
C SER A 359 -18.39 -15.35 7.76
N TYR A 360 -18.79 -16.61 7.55
CA TYR A 360 -19.18 -17.16 6.25
C TYR A 360 -20.39 -16.40 5.67
N LEU A 361 -21.45 -16.17 6.45
CA LEU A 361 -22.60 -15.37 6.00
C LEU A 361 -22.18 -13.95 5.61
N ALA A 362 -21.31 -13.29 6.39
CA ALA A 362 -20.86 -11.95 6.10
C ALA A 362 -20.09 -11.86 4.77
N LEU A 363 -19.17 -12.80 4.53
CA LEU A 363 -18.42 -12.93 3.28
C LEU A 363 -19.33 -13.27 2.10
N TYR A 364 -20.22 -14.25 2.27
CA TYR A 364 -21.17 -14.69 1.25
C TYR A 364 -22.09 -13.53 0.82
N ASN A 365 -22.68 -12.82 1.78
CA ASN A 365 -23.62 -11.73 1.51
C ASN A 365 -22.91 -10.54 0.87
N THR A 366 -21.78 -10.08 1.43
CA THR A 366 -21.02 -8.95 0.88
C THR A 366 -20.58 -9.21 -0.56
N THR A 367 -20.09 -10.42 -0.86
CA THR A 367 -19.68 -10.80 -2.22
C THR A 367 -20.86 -10.82 -3.22
N HIS A 368 -22.04 -11.30 -2.79
CA HIS A 368 -23.24 -11.27 -3.65
C HIS A 368 -23.84 -9.88 -3.81
N GLU A 369 -23.79 -9.01 -2.79
CA GLU A 369 -24.19 -7.60 -2.89
C GLU A 369 -23.31 -6.85 -3.91
N ILE A 370 -21.99 -7.09 -3.89
CA ILE A 370 -21.04 -6.53 -4.85
C ILE A 370 -21.32 -7.06 -6.27
N ALA A 371 -21.47 -8.38 -6.44
CA ALA A 371 -21.81 -8.96 -7.74
C ALA A 371 -23.14 -8.43 -8.30
N TYR A 372 -24.14 -8.21 -7.44
CA TYR A 372 -25.41 -7.61 -7.82
C TYR A 372 -25.25 -6.16 -8.28
N LYS A 373 -24.47 -5.33 -7.56
CA LYS A 373 -24.16 -3.95 -7.99
C LYS A 373 -23.50 -3.92 -9.36
N ILE A 374 -22.49 -4.77 -9.59
CA ILE A 374 -21.78 -4.88 -10.87
C ILE A 374 -22.72 -5.34 -12.01
N GLN A 375 -23.63 -6.27 -11.72
CA GLN A 375 -24.66 -6.70 -12.68
C GLN A 375 -25.66 -5.58 -13.01
N MET A 376 -25.98 -4.70 -12.06
CA MET A 376 -26.89 -3.56 -12.26
C MET A 376 -26.22 -2.36 -12.93
N GLU A 377 -24.96 -2.06 -12.62
CA GLU A 377 -24.21 -0.93 -13.19
C GLU A 377 -23.62 -1.26 -14.57
N HIS A 378 -22.99 -2.43 -14.71
CA HIS A 378 -22.17 -2.80 -15.89
C HIS A 378 -22.77 -3.94 -16.72
N GLY A 379 -23.89 -4.53 -16.30
CA GLY A 379 -24.56 -5.61 -17.02
C GLY A 379 -23.86 -6.97 -16.97
N GLN A 380 -22.76 -7.12 -16.21
CA GLN A 380 -21.94 -8.34 -16.17
C GLN A 380 -22.21 -9.20 -14.93
N ASN A 381 -22.38 -10.51 -15.13
CA ASN A 381 -22.44 -11.47 -14.03
C ASN A 381 -21.03 -11.98 -13.68
N VAL A 382 -20.41 -11.34 -12.69
CA VAL A 382 -19.01 -11.61 -12.28
C VAL A 382 -18.89 -12.50 -11.05
N ILE A 383 -19.99 -13.03 -10.50
CA ILE A 383 -19.98 -13.70 -9.19
C ILE A 383 -18.98 -14.87 -9.14
N SER A 384 -18.86 -15.66 -10.21
CA SER A 384 -17.92 -16.78 -10.28
C SER A 384 -16.46 -16.34 -10.15
N SER A 385 -16.11 -15.18 -10.70
CA SER A 385 -14.77 -14.60 -10.61
C SER A 385 -14.48 -14.06 -9.21
N LEU A 386 -15.45 -13.40 -8.56
CA LEU A 386 -15.30 -12.95 -7.17
C LEU A 386 -15.16 -14.14 -6.21
N LYS A 387 -16.04 -15.15 -6.35
CA LYS A 387 -15.96 -16.43 -5.61
C LYS A 387 -14.59 -17.08 -5.77
N ARG A 388 -14.01 -17.08 -6.97
CA ARG A 388 -12.69 -17.69 -7.21
C ARG A 388 -11.60 -17.02 -6.37
N THR A 389 -11.54 -15.69 -6.33
CA THR A 389 -10.52 -14.97 -5.53
C THR A 389 -10.56 -15.33 -4.05
N TRP A 390 -11.76 -15.49 -3.49
CA TRP A 390 -11.93 -15.94 -2.10
C TRP A 390 -11.56 -17.41 -1.89
N ILE A 391 -11.85 -18.29 -2.86
CA ILE A 391 -11.37 -19.69 -2.80
C ILE A 391 -9.84 -19.73 -2.80
N ASP A 392 -9.19 -18.97 -3.67
CA ASP A 392 -7.72 -18.89 -3.73
C ASP A 392 -7.11 -18.38 -2.42
N ILE A 393 -7.66 -17.32 -1.82
CA ILE A 393 -7.26 -16.84 -0.49
C ILE A 393 -7.38 -17.94 0.57
N PHE A 394 -8.52 -18.63 0.65
CA PHE A 394 -8.74 -19.69 1.65
C PHE A 394 -7.91 -20.96 1.41
N GLU A 395 -7.42 -21.19 0.18
CA GLU A 395 -6.41 -22.20 -0.10
C GLU A 395 -5.02 -21.75 0.35
N ALA A 396 -4.67 -20.48 0.15
CA ALA A 396 -3.39 -19.88 0.54
C ALA A 396 -3.22 -19.79 2.07
N PHE A 397 -4.20 -19.25 2.79
CA PHE A 397 -4.21 -19.22 4.26
C PHE A 397 -4.15 -20.64 4.85
N LEU A 398 -4.85 -21.61 4.24
CA LEU A 398 -4.76 -23.00 4.68
C LEU A 398 -3.39 -23.63 4.40
N LYS A 399 -2.62 -23.11 3.43
CA LYS A 399 -1.24 -23.53 3.18
C LYS A 399 -0.31 -22.99 4.28
N GLU A 400 -0.44 -21.71 4.61
CA GLU A 400 0.29 -21.06 5.71
C GLU A 400 0.01 -21.71 7.07
N ALA A 401 -1.26 -21.90 7.43
CA ALA A 401 -1.64 -22.60 8.67
C ALA A 401 -1.08 -24.05 8.76
N LYS A 402 -0.93 -24.74 7.61
CA LYS A 402 -0.26 -26.05 7.56
C LYS A 402 1.24 -25.95 7.71
N TRP A 403 1.88 -24.93 7.13
CA TRP A 403 3.31 -24.69 7.31
C TRP A 403 3.63 -24.44 8.78
N PHE A 404 2.90 -23.50 9.40
CA PHE A 404 2.96 -23.18 10.84
C PHE A 404 2.79 -24.43 11.71
N ASN A 405 1.68 -25.17 11.56
CA ASN A 405 1.37 -26.32 12.41
C ASN A 405 2.39 -27.46 12.26
N ASN A 406 2.96 -27.65 11.06
CA ASN A 406 3.96 -28.69 10.81
C ASN A 406 5.41 -28.21 11.07
N LYS A 407 5.60 -26.94 11.45
CA LYS A 407 6.92 -26.27 11.57
C LYS A 407 7.76 -26.38 10.28
N TYR A 408 7.08 -26.38 9.14
CA TYR A 408 7.73 -26.36 7.83
C TYR A 408 8.02 -24.90 7.46
N VAL A 409 9.29 -24.62 7.15
CA VAL A 409 9.69 -23.35 6.55
C VAL A 409 9.80 -23.55 5.03
N PRO A 410 8.96 -22.89 4.21
CA PRO A 410 9.08 -22.93 2.76
C PRO A 410 10.37 -22.29 2.25
N THR A 411 10.69 -22.51 0.97
CA THR A 411 11.68 -21.67 0.28
C THR A 411 11.12 -20.24 0.13
N PHE A 412 11.99 -19.26 -0.03
CA PHE A 412 11.61 -17.85 -0.22
C PHE A 412 10.62 -17.67 -1.39
N GLN A 413 10.84 -18.37 -2.51
CA GLN A 413 9.91 -18.31 -3.65
C GLN A 413 8.60 -19.05 -3.37
N GLU A 414 8.62 -20.23 -2.73
CA GLU A 414 7.39 -20.95 -2.39
C GLU A 414 6.51 -20.14 -1.41
N TYR A 415 7.15 -19.46 -0.46
CA TYR A 415 6.51 -18.50 0.43
C TYR A 415 5.88 -17.37 -0.36
N LEU A 416 6.66 -16.66 -1.17
CA LEU A 416 6.23 -15.46 -1.88
C LEU A 416 5.07 -15.76 -2.86
N ASP A 417 5.14 -16.87 -3.59
CA ASP A 417 4.07 -17.32 -4.50
C ASP A 417 2.72 -17.49 -3.77
N ASN A 418 2.74 -17.96 -2.51
CA ASN A 418 1.54 -18.08 -1.67
C ASN A 418 1.17 -16.73 -1.03
N GLY A 419 2.15 -15.99 -0.54
CA GLY A 419 2.03 -14.71 0.15
C GLY A 419 1.37 -13.61 -0.70
N VAL A 420 1.54 -13.68 -2.03
CA VAL A 420 0.85 -12.84 -3.01
C VAL A 420 -0.66 -13.13 -3.06
N ILE A 421 -1.07 -14.38 -2.83
CA ILE A 421 -2.49 -14.79 -2.78
C ILE A 421 -3.10 -14.45 -1.41
N SER A 422 -2.45 -14.84 -0.31
CA SER A 422 -2.95 -14.63 1.07
C SER A 422 -3.08 -13.14 1.42
N SER A 423 -2.16 -12.29 0.95
CA SER A 423 -2.28 -10.82 1.06
C SER A 423 -3.51 -10.22 0.35
N GLY A 424 -4.26 -10.99 -0.44
CA GLY A 424 -5.45 -10.51 -1.13
C GLY A 424 -5.17 -9.59 -2.32
N SER A 425 -3.93 -9.53 -2.82
CA SER A 425 -3.56 -8.65 -3.94
C SER A 425 -4.39 -8.90 -5.21
N TYR A 426 -4.52 -10.17 -5.62
CA TYR A 426 -5.39 -10.60 -6.72
C TYR A 426 -6.86 -10.27 -6.45
N MET A 427 -7.34 -10.56 -5.23
CA MET A 427 -8.71 -10.28 -4.81
C MET A 427 -9.04 -8.80 -4.99
N ALA A 428 -8.18 -7.90 -4.52
CA ALA A 428 -8.41 -6.47 -4.57
C ALA A 428 -8.42 -5.93 -6.01
N LEU A 429 -7.47 -6.35 -6.86
CA LEU A 429 -7.39 -5.89 -8.25
C LEU A 429 -8.49 -6.48 -9.14
N VAL A 430 -8.92 -7.73 -8.89
CA VAL A 430 -10.05 -8.36 -9.59
C VAL A 430 -11.38 -7.71 -9.19
N HIS A 431 -11.64 -7.52 -7.88
CA HIS A 431 -12.84 -6.80 -7.42
C HIS A 431 -12.88 -5.38 -7.98
N ALA A 432 -11.75 -4.65 -7.93
CA ALA A 432 -11.66 -3.31 -8.50
C ALA A 432 -11.92 -3.27 -10.00
N THR A 433 -11.39 -4.22 -10.77
CA THR A 433 -11.63 -4.28 -12.23
C THR A 433 -13.12 -4.38 -12.54
N PHE A 434 -13.86 -5.21 -11.80
CA PHE A 434 -15.30 -5.36 -12.01
C PHE A 434 -16.14 -4.22 -11.43
N LEU A 435 -15.72 -3.62 -10.31
CA LEU A 435 -16.38 -2.45 -9.72
C LEU A 435 -16.25 -1.20 -10.60
N ILE A 436 -15.08 -1.00 -11.22
CA ILE A 436 -14.81 0.19 -12.06
C ILE A 436 -15.57 0.14 -13.40
N GLY A 437 -15.71 -1.04 -14.01
CA GLY A 437 -16.49 -1.19 -15.25
C GLY A 437 -15.77 -0.81 -16.54
N ASP A 438 -14.71 0.01 -16.46
CA ASP A 438 -13.86 0.41 -17.60
C ASP A 438 -13.46 -0.82 -18.44
N GLY A 439 -13.81 -0.83 -19.72
CA GLY A 439 -13.38 -1.87 -20.66
C GLY A 439 -13.79 -3.31 -20.30
N LEU A 440 -14.85 -3.51 -19.49
CA LEU A 440 -15.32 -4.86 -19.18
C LEU A 440 -15.93 -5.55 -20.40
N SER A 441 -15.20 -6.53 -20.92
CA SER A 441 -15.65 -7.47 -21.94
C SER A 441 -15.46 -8.93 -21.48
N LYS A 442 -15.91 -9.90 -22.28
CA LYS A 442 -15.69 -11.32 -21.98
C LYS A 442 -14.20 -11.68 -21.96
N GLU A 443 -13.41 -10.99 -22.77
CA GLU A 443 -11.95 -11.10 -22.86
C GLU A 443 -11.29 -10.53 -21.59
N THR A 444 -11.70 -9.34 -21.14
CA THR A 444 -11.22 -8.75 -19.87
C THR A 444 -11.60 -9.60 -18.66
N ILE A 445 -12.77 -10.26 -18.69
CA ILE A 445 -13.20 -11.20 -17.64
C ILE A 445 -12.36 -12.49 -17.67
N SER A 446 -12.09 -13.07 -18.85
CA SER A 446 -11.31 -14.32 -18.96
C SER A 446 -9.84 -14.13 -18.60
N MET A 447 -9.29 -12.92 -18.79
CA MET A 447 -7.98 -12.50 -18.31
C MET A 447 -7.80 -12.55 -16.78
N MET A 448 -8.86 -12.76 -16.00
CA MET A 448 -8.78 -12.96 -14.55
C MET A 448 -8.50 -14.43 -14.17
N ASN A 449 -8.25 -15.32 -15.13
CA ASN A 449 -7.82 -16.70 -14.87
C ASN A 449 -6.98 -17.28 -16.04
N PRO A 450 -5.66 -17.45 -15.89
CA PRO A 450 -4.84 -17.12 -14.73
C PRO A 450 -4.75 -15.60 -14.50
N TYR A 451 -4.45 -15.17 -13.27
CA TYR A 451 -4.32 -13.75 -12.95
C TYR A 451 -3.16 -13.08 -13.72
N PRO A 452 -3.29 -11.80 -14.12
CA PRO A 452 -2.23 -11.07 -14.81
C PRO A 452 -0.94 -10.96 -13.97
N ARG A 453 0.23 -11.10 -14.62
CA ARG A 453 1.54 -10.86 -13.97
C ARG A 453 1.67 -9.45 -13.36
N LEU A 454 0.96 -8.47 -13.93
CA LEU A 454 0.81 -7.14 -13.37
C LEU A 454 0.30 -7.16 -11.91
N PHE A 455 -0.69 -8.01 -11.62
CA PHE A 455 -1.31 -8.10 -10.29
C PHE A 455 -0.34 -8.79 -9.32
N SER A 456 0.32 -9.87 -9.75
CA SER A 456 1.27 -10.57 -8.88
C SER A 456 2.53 -9.77 -8.59
N CYS A 457 3.09 -9.04 -9.57
CA CYS A 457 4.23 -8.15 -9.34
C CYS A 457 3.90 -7.01 -8.36
N SER A 458 2.66 -6.48 -8.40
CA SER A 458 2.17 -5.54 -7.39
C SER A 458 2.00 -6.21 -6.01
N GLY A 459 1.46 -7.43 -5.98
CA GLY A 459 1.28 -8.23 -4.78
C GLY A 459 2.59 -8.67 -4.12
N GLU A 460 3.66 -8.89 -4.88
CA GLU A 460 5.00 -9.18 -4.37
C GLU A 460 5.57 -7.97 -3.62
N ILE A 461 5.45 -6.77 -4.20
CA ILE A 461 5.85 -5.54 -3.52
C ILE A 461 5.00 -5.33 -2.25
N LEU A 462 3.70 -5.64 -2.29
CA LEU A 462 2.83 -5.56 -1.12
C LEU A 462 3.28 -6.53 -0.02
N ARG A 463 3.38 -7.83 -0.30
CA ARG A 463 3.77 -8.87 0.66
C ARG A 463 5.15 -8.61 1.27
N LEU A 464 6.12 -8.19 0.46
CA LEU A 464 7.46 -7.85 0.98
C LEU A 464 7.49 -6.57 1.83
N TRP A 465 6.56 -5.63 1.65
CA TRP A 465 6.38 -4.50 2.57
C TRP A 465 5.66 -4.91 3.86
N ASP A 466 4.60 -5.71 3.76
CA ASP A 466 3.84 -6.27 4.89
C ASP A 466 4.79 -6.94 5.89
N ASP A 467 5.52 -7.95 5.43
CA ASP A 467 6.50 -8.70 6.22
C ASP A 467 7.61 -7.83 6.84
N LEU A 468 8.01 -6.73 6.19
CA LEU A 468 8.96 -5.78 6.77
C LEU A 468 8.37 -5.06 8.00
N GLY A 469 7.09 -4.69 7.95
CA GLY A 469 6.38 -4.01 9.04
C GLY A 469 5.91 -4.96 10.15
N THR A 470 5.44 -6.17 9.81
CA THR A 470 4.72 -7.07 10.73
C THR A 470 5.58 -8.15 11.38
N SER A 471 6.68 -8.56 10.75
CA SER A 471 7.55 -9.69 11.16
C SER A 471 7.90 -9.78 12.64
N LYS A 472 8.08 -8.64 13.33
CA LYS A 472 8.36 -8.65 14.77
C LYS A 472 7.15 -9.13 15.59
N GLU A 473 5.95 -8.66 15.26
CA GLU A 473 4.71 -9.05 15.93
C GLU A 473 4.29 -10.48 15.59
N GLU A 474 4.65 -10.97 14.40
CA GLU A 474 4.46 -12.36 13.97
C GLU A 474 5.37 -13.32 14.75
N GLN A 475 6.67 -13.01 14.86
CA GLN A 475 7.63 -13.74 15.69
C GLN A 475 7.18 -13.80 17.17
N GLU A 476 6.69 -12.68 17.72
CA GLU A 476 6.19 -12.61 19.10
C GLU A 476 4.93 -13.48 19.33
N ARG A 477 4.12 -13.68 18.29
CA ARG A 477 2.98 -14.63 18.29
C ARG A 477 3.43 -16.08 18.08
N GLY A 478 4.69 -16.31 17.73
CA GLY A 478 5.29 -17.62 17.52
C GLY A 478 5.20 -18.15 16.09
N ASP A 479 4.89 -17.29 15.11
CA ASP A 479 5.03 -17.64 13.70
C ASP A 479 6.50 -17.76 13.30
N ASN A 480 6.78 -18.70 12.40
CA ASN A 480 8.12 -19.18 12.08
C ASN A 480 8.51 -18.87 10.62
N ALA A 481 7.62 -18.31 9.80
CA ALA A 481 7.88 -18.09 8.38
C ALA A 481 7.17 -16.83 7.82
N CYS A 482 7.84 -15.68 7.85
CA CYS A 482 7.64 -14.64 6.83
C CYS A 482 8.81 -14.63 5.83
N SER A 483 8.76 -13.80 4.79
CA SER A 483 9.79 -13.75 3.73
C SER A 483 11.20 -13.49 4.28
N ILE A 484 11.33 -12.76 5.40
CA ILE A 484 12.61 -12.51 6.08
C ILE A 484 13.22 -13.82 6.60
N GLN A 485 12.48 -14.65 7.35
CA GLN A 485 13.02 -15.90 7.90
C GLN A 485 13.25 -16.95 6.82
N CYS A 486 12.36 -17.02 5.82
CA CYS A 486 12.55 -17.90 4.66
C CYS A 486 13.87 -17.56 3.94
N LEU A 487 14.13 -16.27 3.69
CA LEU A 487 15.37 -15.81 3.07
C LEU A 487 16.60 -16.08 3.96
N MET A 488 16.49 -15.89 5.27
CA MET A 488 17.58 -16.15 6.23
C MET A 488 17.97 -17.62 6.25
N ILE A 489 17.00 -18.52 6.30
CA ILE A 489 17.22 -19.96 6.36
C ILE A 489 17.78 -20.47 5.03
N GLU A 490 17.19 -20.07 3.89
CA GLU A 490 17.63 -20.50 2.57
C GLU A 490 19.07 -20.06 2.24
N ASN A 491 19.47 -18.86 2.68
CA ASN A 491 20.78 -18.28 2.37
C ASN A 491 21.78 -18.35 3.55
N ASN A 492 21.44 -19.00 4.66
CA ASN A 492 22.24 -19.06 5.90
C ASN A 492 22.65 -17.66 6.44
N ILE A 493 21.75 -16.68 6.36
CA ILE A 493 21.98 -15.31 6.86
C ILE A 493 21.65 -15.28 8.36
N SER A 494 22.65 -14.99 9.20
CA SER A 494 22.49 -14.92 10.66
C SER A 494 21.98 -13.58 11.21
N ASP A 495 22.05 -12.51 10.43
CA ASP A 495 21.64 -11.15 10.82
C ASP A 495 20.37 -10.73 10.07
N GLU A 496 19.28 -10.52 10.82
CA GLU A 496 17.99 -10.08 10.28
C GLU A 496 18.12 -8.76 9.51
N ASN A 497 19.02 -7.85 9.89
CA ASN A 497 19.22 -6.58 9.18
C ASN A 497 19.75 -6.78 7.77
N VAL A 498 20.59 -7.80 7.55
CA VAL A 498 21.09 -8.19 6.22
C VAL A 498 19.94 -8.76 5.39
N ALA A 499 19.08 -9.60 5.98
CA ALA A 499 17.89 -10.11 5.32
C ALA A 499 16.89 -9.01 4.97
N ARG A 500 16.52 -8.12 5.90
CA ARG A 500 15.69 -6.92 5.65
C ARG A 500 16.27 -6.05 4.53
N LYS A 501 17.60 -5.87 4.46
CA LYS A 501 18.28 -5.15 3.37
C LYS A 501 18.13 -5.88 2.03
N HIS A 502 18.17 -7.21 2.01
CA HIS A 502 17.86 -7.99 0.82
C HIS A 502 16.40 -7.88 0.39
N ILE A 503 15.42 -7.93 1.32
CA ILE A 503 13.99 -7.70 1.03
C ILE A 503 13.77 -6.34 0.39
N ARG A 504 14.32 -5.25 0.95
CA ARG A 504 14.23 -3.91 0.34
C ARG A 504 14.90 -3.83 -1.04
N ARG A 505 15.95 -4.63 -1.30
CA ARG A 505 16.55 -4.77 -2.63
C ARG A 505 15.65 -5.55 -3.61
N PHE A 506 14.95 -6.60 -3.16
CA PHE A 506 13.94 -7.28 -3.98
C PHE A 506 12.82 -6.29 -4.37
N ILE A 507 12.29 -5.52 -3.42
CA ILE A 507 11.31 -4.45 -3.70
C ILE A 507 11.85 -3.46 -4.75
N ARG A 508 13.09 -2.94 -4.60
CA ARG A 508 13.73 -2.06 -5.60
C ARG A 508 13.78 -2.71 -6.99
N ASN A 509 14.04 -4.01 -7.07
CA ASN A 509 14.17 -4.75 -8.34
C ASN A 509 12.81 -5.10 -8.99
N LEU A 510 11.73 -5.16 -8.20
CA LEU A 510 10.37 -5.37 -8.71
C LEU A 510 9.79 -4.12 -9.38
N TRP A 511 10.18 -2.91 -8.95
CA TRP A 511 9.68 -1.67 -9.54
C TRP A 511 9.92 -1.54 -11.06
N PRO A 512 11.13 -1.83 -11.61
CA PRO A 512 11.33 -1.88 -13.05
C PRO A 512 10.51 -2.95 -13.78
N GLU A 513 10.16 -4.05 -13.12
CA GLU A 513 9.26 -5.06 -13.69
C GLU A 513 7.81 -4.55 -13.74
N LEU A 514 7.33 -3.96 -12.65
CA LEU A 514 5.99 -3.37 -12.59
C LEU A 514 5.84 -2.23 -13.62
N ASN A 515 6.89 -1.41 -13.79
CA ASN A 515 6.98 -0.41 -14.85
C ASN A 515 6.90 -1.03 -16.24
N SER A 516 7.68 -2.09 -16.55
CA SER A 516 7.58 -2.83 -17.82
C SER A 516 6.17 -3.35 -18.08
N LEU A 517 5.54 -3.96 -17.07
CA LEU A 517 4.20 -4.54 -17.19
C LEU A 517 3.15 -3.46 -17.49
N VAL A 518 3.21 -2.30 -16.84
CA VAL A 518 2.32 -1.16 -17.14
C VAL A 518 2.54 -0.60 -18.55
N LEU A 519 3.78 -0.59 -19.06
CA LEU A 519 4.08 -0.10 -20.40
C LEU A 519 3.70 -1.08 -21.52
N THR A 520 3.65 -2.38 -21.23
CA THR A 520 3.40 -3.45 -22.23
C THR A 520 1.99 -4.02 -22.18
N THR A 521 1.25 -3.84 -21.08
CA THR A 521 -0.13 -4.34 -20.95
C THR A 521 -1.09 -3.45 -21.74
N THR A 522 -1.59 -3.94 -22.86
CA THR A 522 -2.56 -3.22 -23.72
C THR A 522 -4.01 -3.66 -23.51
N SER A 523 -4.23 -4.74 -22.78
CA SER A 523 -5.53 -5.42 -22.64
C SER A 523 -6.24 -5.17 -21.30
N LEU A 524 -5.63 -4.41 -20.38
CA LEU A 524 -6.29 -3.91 -19.17
C LEU A 524 -6.49 -2.39 -19.26
N PRO A 525 -7.56 -1.84 -18.66
CA PRO A 525 -7.76 -0.41 -18.59
C PRO A 525 -6.61 0.31 -17.89
N PHE A 526 -6.31 1.54 -18.32
CA PHE A 526 -5.28 2.37 -17.69
C PHE A 526 -5.54 2.64 -16.21
N SER A 527 -6.81 2.71 -15.79
CA SER A 527 -7.24 2.80 -14.39
C SER A 527 -6.74 1.62 -13.54
N ILE A 528 -6.80 0.39 -14.07
CA ILE A 528 -6.32 -0.83 -13.38
C ILE A 528 -4.80 -0.93 -13.39
N MET A 529 -4.14 -0.47 -14.45
CA MET A 529 -2.67 -0.36 -14.48
C MET A 529 -2.14 0.65 -13.46
N LYS A 530 -2.81 1.81 -13.34
CA LYS A 530 -2.53 2.83 -12.33
C LYS A 530 -2.83 2.32 -10.92
N ALA A 531 -3.91 1.56 -10.73
CA ALA A 531 -4.25 0.92 -9.45
C ALA A 531 -3.16 -0.06 -8.98
N SER A 532 -2.54 -0.80 -9.90
CA SER A 532 -1.44 -1.73 -9.58
C SER A 532 -0.19 -0.97 -9.07
N LEU A 533 0.19 0.14 -9.74
CA LEU A 533 1.25 1.03 -9.22
C LEU A 533 0.87 1.64 -7.86
N ASN A 534 -0.39 2.04 -7.69
CA ASN A 534 -0.86 2.67 -6.46
C ASN A 534 -0.95 1.67 -5.30
N MET A 535 -1.27 0.40 -5.53
CA MET A 535 -1.21 -0.65 -4.51
C MET A 535 0.21 -0.80 -3.96
N ALA A 536 1.21 -0.90 -4.83
CA ALA A 536 2.62 -0.95 -4.44
C ALA A 536 3.09 0.30 -3.65
N ARG A 537 2.63 1.50 -4.04
CA ARG A 537 2.85 2.77 -3.28
C ARG A 537 2.17 2.76 -1.92
N THR A 538 0.97 2.19 -1.84
CA THR A 538 0.14 2.19 -0.62
C THR A 538 0.66 1.18 0.39
N ALA A 539 1.14 0.02 -0.06
CA ALA A 539 1.81 -0.96 0.80
C ALA A 539 2.98 -0.33 1.56
N GLN A 540 3.81 0.46 0.87
CA GLN A 540 4.90 1.19 1.52
C GLN A 540 4.37 2.15 2.60
N VAL A 541 3.32 2.93 2.32
CA VAL A 541 2.72 3.84 3.32
C VAL A 541 2.15 3.09 4.51
N ILE A 542 1.51 1.94 4.29
CA ILE A 542 0.91 1.13 5.34
C ILE A 542 1.97 0.46 6.22
N TYR A 543 3.08 -0.05 5.65
CA TYR A 543 4.01 -0.93 6.38
C TYR A 543 5.44 -0.40 6.59
N GLN A 544 5.82 0.75 6.05
CA GLN A 544 7.14 1.35 6.31
C GLN A 544 7.28 1.87 7.76
N HIS A 545 6.19 1.93 8.52
CA HIS A 545 6.21 2.35 9.92
C HIS A 545 6.99 1.36 10.79
N GLY A 546 7.78 1.88 11.74
CA GLY A 546 8.55 1.07 12.70
C GLY A 546 10.02 0.86 12.34
N ASP A 547 10.42 1.07 11.08
CA ASP A 547 11.84 1.09 10.66
C ASP A 547 12.62 2.26 11.29
N ASP A 548 11.97 3.43 11.42
CA ASP A 548 12.53 4.66 12.00
C ASP A 548 11.54 5.30 12.98
N ARG A 549 12.04 5.91 14.07
CA ARG A 549 11.17 6.61 15.05
C ARG A 549 10.41 7.83 14.49
N ASN A 550 10.72 8.24 13.26
CA ASN A 550 10.15 9.40 12.59
C ASN A 550 9.14 9.04 11.49
N THR A 551 8.93 7.75 11.18
CA THR A 551 7.85 7.33 10.26
C THR A 551 6.49 7.47 10.93
N PHE A 552 5.51 7.99 10.19
CA PHE A 552 4.13 8.09 10.64
C PHE A 552 3.51 6.70 10.75
N THR A 553 2.61 6.52 11.72
CA THR A 553 1.77 5.32 11.84
C THR A 553 0.61 5.35 10.84
N VAL A 554 -0.06 4.21 10.65
CA VAL A 554 -1.34 4.13 9.92
C VAL A 554 -2.35 5.15 10.46
N ASP A 555 -2.48 5.26 11.79
CA ASP A 555 -3.41 6.21 12.42
C ASP A 555 -3.04 7.67 12.15
N ASP A 556 -1.74 8.01 12.13
CA ASP A 556 -1.27 9.34 11.73
C ASP A 556 -1.65 9.66 10.28
N TYR A 557 -1.58 8.69 9.37
CA TYR A 557 -2.01 8.83 7.97
C TYR A 557 -3.53 8.96 7.82
N VAL A 558 -4.31 8.16 8.56
CA VAL A 558 -5.77 8.27 8.64
C VAL A 558 -6.17 9.67 9.13
N GLN A 559 -5.60 10.12 10.26
CA GLN A 559 -5.83 11.45 10.83
C GLN A 559 -5.42 12.57 9.87
N THR A 560 -4.29 12.40 9.19
CA THR A 560 -3.76 13.30 8.17
C THR A 560 -4.69 13.45 6.96
N LEU A 561 -5.25 12.35 6.45
CA LEU A 561 -6.03 12.38 5.21
C LEU A 561 -7.51 12.66 5.44
N LEU A 562 -8.12 12.10 6.48
CA LEU A 562 -9.56 12.23 6.75
C LEU A 562 -9.92 13.44 7.61
N PHE A 563 -9.14 13.72 8.66
CA PHE A 563 -9.62 14.57 9.76
C PHE A 563 -8.87 15.89 9.92
N THR A 564 -7.67 16.04 9.33
CA THR A 564 -6.92 17.31 9.43
C THR A 564 -7.25 18.23 8.24
N PRO A 565 -7.88 19.41 8.44
CA PRO A 565 -8.41 20.24 7.35
C PRO A 565 -7.34 20.81 6.42
N SER A 566 -7.67 21.00 5.14
CA SER A 566 -6.79 21.63 4.14
C SER A 566 -6.45 23.09 4.43
N ALA A 567 -7.23 23.78 5.26
CA ALA A 567 -7.01 25.17 5.66
C ALA A 567 -5.74 25.39 6.50
N ASN A 568 -5.10 24.32 6.98
CA ASN A 568 -3.89 24.38 7.82
C ASN A 568 -2.57 24.31 7.00
N TYR A 569 -2.62 24.39 5.66
CA TYR A 569 -1.48 24.29 4.73
C TYR A 569 -1.55 25.34 3.62
#